data_AF-A0A0W8CS67-F1
#
_entry.id   AF-A0A0W8CS67-F1
#
_cell.length_a   1.000
_cell.length_b   1.000
_cell.length_c   1.000
_cell.angle_alpha   90.00
_cell.angle_beta   90.00
_cell.angle_gamma   90.00
#
_symmetry.space_group_name_H-M   'P 1'
#
loop_
_entity.id
_entity.type
_entity.pdbx_description
1 polymer ?
#
loop_
_entity_poly.entity_id
_entity_poly.type
_entity_poly.pdbx_seq_one_letter_code
_entity_poly.pdbx_strand_id
1 'polypeptide(L)'
;MKFSNKDLYSLLFTELAPNQARCNTCQKVYKSGNGYTKQVYRLLKRHPDYQELAVAAYRKGNRFGLTLPDQRTSDVFRWIEWCVMDRMPVSFCERPLVRKNAKMEPISGATLLKYIDLLYTYVPDDIALKIPEKFGLAVNDVLANEETLLAKIHALMKHLSTIKCRAVLRKVTPLAPAVRNATRWSSVFSMVDHYTKPHRALQPMDHATISTHGIALFMLSERETAQATELLSTLYDFQEVTKALQDLTLTLIRVRRAFDWVSRQ
;
A
#
# COMPACT_ATOMS: atom_id res chain seq x y z
N MET A 1 2.98 -15.00 25.75
CA MET A 1 4.39 -14.86 26.19
C MET A 1 4.80 -16.14 26.90
N LYS A 2 5.88 -16.81 26.50
CA LYS A 2 6.40 -18.00 27.20
C LYS A 2 7.60 -17.59 28.04
N PHE A 3 7.55 -17.82 29.35
CA PHE A 3 8.64 -17.51 30.27
C PHE A 3 9.36 -18.80 30.67
N SER A 4 10.70 -18.79 30.71
CA SER A 4 11.45 -19.89 31.30
C SER A 4 11.32 -19.88 32.82
N ASN A 5 11.66 -20.98 33.50
CA ASN A 5 11.67 -21.04 34.96
C ASN A 5 12.61 -19.98 35.58
N LYS A 6 13.66 -19.58 34.86
CA LYS A 6 14.57 -18.50 35.28
C LYS A 6 13.89 -17.14 35.18
N ASP A 7 13.16 -16.89 34.09
CA ASP A 7 12.43 -15.64 33.88
C ASP A 7 11.30 -15.49 34.90
N LEU A 8 10.53 -16.56 35.14
CA LEU A 8 9.48 -16.59 36.15
C LEU A 8 10.02 -16.28 37.55
N TYR A 9 11.18 -16.85 37.89
CA TYR A 9 11.83 -16.56 39.16
C TYR A 9 12.22 -15.08 39.25
N SER A 10 12.86 -14.52 38.21
CA SER A 10 13.26 -13.10 38.20
C SER A 10 12.10 -12.11 38.25
N LEU A 11 10.92 -12.48 37.71
CA LEU A 11 9.75 -11.60 37.63
C LEU A 11 8.90 -11.65 38.92
N LEU A 12 8.78 -12.83 39.53
CA LEU A 12 7.84 -13.08 40.62
C LEU A 12 8.49 -13.18 42.00
N PHE A 13 9.82 -13.19 42.08
CA PHE A 13 10.55 -13.26 43.34
C PHE A 13 11.52 -12.09 43.53
N THR A 14 11.73 -11.73 44.79
CA THR A 14 12.79 -10.81 45.23
C THR A 14 13.76 -11.60 46.11
N GLU A 15 15.05 -11.60 45.77
CA GLU A 15 16.08 -12.23 46.61
C GLU A 15 16.38 -11.36 47.83
N LEU A 16 16.31 -11.96 49.02
CA LEU A 16 16.56 -11.26 50.29
C LEU A 16 17.94 -11.59 50.86
N ALA A 17 18.38 -12.85 50.71
CA ALA A 17 19.66 -13.35 51.19
C ALA A 17 20.06 -14.61 50.37
N PRO A 18 21.32 -15.08 50.46
CA PRO A 18 21.71 -16.36 49.88
C PRO A 18 20.77 -17.45 50.35
N ASN A 19 20.18 -18.17 49.40
CA ASN A 19 19.17 -19.18 49.64
C ASN A 19 17.86 -18.70 50.32
N GLN A 20 17.47 -17.44 50.14
CA GLN A 20 16.19 -16.93 50.66
C GLN A 20 15.53 -15.96 49.68
N ALA A 21 14.36 -16.36 49.14
CA ALA A 21 13.60 -15.58 48.17
C ALA A 21 12.18 -15.29 48.67
N ARG A 22 11.69 -14.08 48.43
CA ARG A 22 10.32 -13.65 48.76
C ARG A 22 9.47 -13.64 47.50
N CYS A 23 8.26 -14.18 47.57
CA CYS A 23 7.27 -14.02 46.50
C CYS A 23 6.71 -12.60 46.48
N ASN A 24 6.69 -11.97 45.31
CA ASN A 24 6.21 -10.61 45.12
C ASN A 24 4.67 -10.50 45.22
N THR A 25 3.95 -11.61 45.00
CA THR A 25 2.48 -11.66 45.05
C THR A 25 1.96 -11.92 46.47
N CYS A 26 2.47 -12.94 47.16
CA CYS A 26 1.97 -13.34 48.48
C CYS A 26 2.89 -12.99 49.65
N GLN A 27 4.02 -12.32 49.39
CA GLN A 27 5.01 -11.87 50.37
C GLN A 27 5.65 -12.98 51.23
N LYS A 28 5.34 -14.25 50.95
CA LYS A 28 5.88 -15.40 51.67
C LYS A 28 7.34 -15.63 51.30
N VAL A 29 8.15 -15.92 52.32
CA VAL A 29 9.58 -16.18 52.16
C VAL A 29 9.83 -17.69 52.06
N TYR A 30 10.60 -18.07 51.05
CA TYR A 30 10.97 -19.45 50.75
C TYR A 30 12.47 -19.62 50.95
N LYS A 31 12.86 -20.71 51.62
CA LYS A 31 14.25 -21.15 51.67
C LYS A 31 14.59 -21.85 50.35
N SER A 32 15.60 -21.36 49.68
CA SER A 32 16.12 -21.92 48.43
C SER A 32 16.92 -23.18 48.75
N GLY A 33 16.42 -24.32 48.27
CA GLY A 33 17.23 -25.52 48.08
C GLY A 33 17.59 -25.61 46.60
N ASN A 34 18.84 -25.98 46.30
CA ASN A 34 19.48 -26.00 44.99
C ASN A 34 18.49 -26.12 43.80
N GLY A 35 18.22 -24.98 43.14
CA GLY A 35 17.51 -24.90 41.85
C GLY A 35 16.19 -24.10 41.85
N TYR A 36 16.04 -23.22 40.85
CA TYR A 36 14.84 -22.40 40.59
C TYR A 36 13.56 -23.24 40.39
N THR A 37 13.69 -24.41 39.77
CA THR A 37 12.56 -25.28 39.38
C THR A 37 11.70 -25.71 40.57
N LYS A 38 12.31 -26.07 41.71
CA LYS A 38 11.58 -26.52 42.91
C LYS A 38 10.80 -25.39 43.57
N GLN A 39 11.32 -24.17 43.52
CA GLN A 39 10.70 -22.99 44.13
C GLN A 39 9.56 -22.47 43.27
N VAL A 40 9.82 -22.35 41.96
CA VAL A 40 8.79 -22.02 40.97
C VAL A 40 7.66 -23.04 41.10
N TYR A 41 7.91 -24.35 41.04
CA TYR A 41 6.85 -25.37 41.17
C TYR A 41 5.98 -25.24 42.44
N ARG A 42 6.59 -25.00 43.61
CA ARG A 42 5.84 -24.80 44.88
C ARG A 42 4.96 -23.56 44.86
N LEU A 43 5.41 -22.50 44.20
CA LEU A 43 4.70 -21.25 44.03
C LEU A 43 3.57 -21.38 42.99
N LEU A 44 3.86 -22.03 41.86
CA LEU A 44 2.89 -22.33 40.80
C LEU A 44 1.72 -23.19 41.32
N LYS A 45 1.96 -24.08 42.29
CA LYS A 45 0.89 -24.85 42.95
C LYS A 45 -0.01 -23.99 43.85
N ARG A 46 0.49 -22.83 44.32
CA ARG A 46 -0.23 -21.90 45.19
C ARG A 46 -0.94 -20.79 44.39
N HIS A 47 -0.42 -20.45 43.22
CA HIS A 47 -0.92 -19.43 42.29
C HIS A 47 -1.22 -20.08 40.93
N PRO A 48 -2.44 -20.61 40.72
CA PRO A 48 -2.85 -21.17 39.42
C PRO A 48 -2.79 -20.12 38.29
N ASP A 49 -2.92 -18.85 38.64
CA ASP A 49 -2.93 -17.64 37.81
C ASP A 49 -1.53 -17.06 37.51
N TYR A 50 -0.45 -17.80 37.81
CA TYR A 50 0.92 -17.32 37.69
C TYR A 50 1.30 -16.76 36.30
N GLN A 51 0.68 -17.25 35.22
CA GLN A 51 0.96 -16.80 33.86
C GLN A 51 0.55 -15.34 33.69
N GLU A 52 -0.61 -14.96 34.23
CA GLU A 52 -1.11 -13.60 34.17
C GLU A 52 -0.28 -12.66 35.06
N LEU A 53 0.08 -13.13 36.25
CA LEU A 53 0.96 -12.40 37.17
C LEU A 53 2.34 -12.13 36.56
N ALA A 54 2.92 -13.12 35.87
CA ALA A 54 4.21 -12.96 35.18
C ALA A 54 4.12 -11.95 34.03
N VAL A 55 3.04 -12.00 33.24
CA VAL A 55 2.77 -11.01 32.18
C VAL A 55 2.60 -9.61 32.77
N ALA A 56 1.86 -9.46 33.88
CA ALA A 56 1.65 -8.18 34.54
C ALA A 56 2.95 -7.61 35.14
N ALA A 57 3.76 -8.45 35.80
CA ALA A 57 5.06 -8.06 36.34
C ALA A 57 6.04 -7.65 35.23
N TYR A 58 6.08 -8.40 34.13
CA TYR A 58 6.89 -8.06 32.96
C TYR A 58 6.46 -6.71 32.35
N ARG A 59 5.15 -6.47 32.22
CA ARG A 59 4.60 -5.18 31.76
C ARG A 59 4.96 -4.01 32.67
N LYS A 60 4.92 -4.22 33.99
CA LYS A 60 5.24 -3.19 35.00
C LYS A 60 6.74 -2.86 35.07
N GLY A 61 7.61 -3.81 34.72
CA GLY A 61 9.07 -3.61 34.71
C GLY A 61 9.60 -2.81 33.51
N ASN A 62 8.78 -2.59 32.48
CA ASN A 62 9.10 -1.69 31.38
C ASN A 62 9.02 -0.22 31.84
N ARG A 63 10.15 0.48 31.90
CA ARG A 63 10.24 1.93 32.25
C ARG A 63 9.31 2.85 31.44
N PHE A 64 8.90 2.43 30.27
CA PHE A 64 8.05 3.16 29.33
C PHE A 64 6.61 2.63 29.26
N GLY A 65 6.26 1.57 30.00
CA GLY A 65 4.91 0.98 30.00
C GLY A 65 4.43 0.44 28.65
N LEU A 66 5.34 0.27 27.68
CA LEU A 66 5.02 -0.19 26.33
C LEU A 66 4.77 -1.71 26.28
N THR A 67 3.81 -2.13 25.47
CA THR A 67 3.68 -3.54 25.11
C THR A 67 4.79 -3.88 24.12
N LEU A 68 5.85 -4.55 24.57
CA LEU A 68 6.83 -5.11 23.65
C LEU A 68 6.18 -6.27 22.90
N PRO A 69 6.19 -6.25 21.55
CA PRO A 69 5.67 -7.36 20.77
C PRO A 69 6.47 -8.62 21.09
N ASP A 70 5.78 -9.75 21.20
CA ASP A 70 6.48 -11.03 21.39
C ASP A 70 7.23 -11.43 20.11
N GLN A 71 8.09 -12.43 20.23
CA GLN A 71 8.93 -12.88 19.12
C GLN A 71 8.11 -13.31 17.90
N ARG A 72 6.95 -13.94 18.11
CA ARG A 72 6.09 -14.37 17.00
C ARG A 72 5.51 -13.18 16.27
N THR A 73 5.01 -12.17 17.00
CA THR A 73 4.51 -10.93 16.40
C THR A 73 5.60 -10.22 15.60
N SER A 74 6.82 -10.18 16.15
CA SER A 74 7.98 -9.57 15.48
C SER A 74 8.34 -10.30 14.19
N ASP A 75 8.31 -11.63 14.19
CA ASP A 75 8.62 -12.45 13.01
C ASP A 75 7.52 -12.36 11.94
N VAL A 76 6.25 -12.30 12.33
CA VAL A 76 5.13 -12.05 11.41
C VAL A 76 5.31 -10.68 10.73
N PHE A 77 5.64 -9.63 11.48
CA PHE A 77 5.87 -8.31 10.90
C PHE A 77 7.02 -8.31 9.90
N ARG A 78 8.15 -8.96 10.23
CA ARG A 78 9.29 -9.10 9.30
C ARG A 78 8.93 -9.87 8.03
N TRP A 79 8.11 -10.91 8.12
CA TRP A 79 7.60 -11.61 6.93
C TRP A 79 6.78 -10.69 6.04
N ILE A 80 5.91 -9.87 6.63
CA ILE A 80 5.08 -8.91 5.90
C ILE A 80 5.95 -7.85 5.24
N GLU A 81 6.87 -7.24 6.00
CA GLU A 81 7.83 -6.25 5.51
C GLU A 81 8.60 -6.80 4.31
N TRP A 82 9.15 -8.01 4.41
CA TRP A 82 9.90 -8.61 3.31
C TRP A 82 9.02 -8.85 2.08
N CYS A 83 7.84 -9.45 2.25
CA CYS A 83 6.95 -9.71 1.13
C CYS A 83 6.46 -8.43 0.44
N VAL A 84 6.11 -7.40 1.20
CA VAL A 84 5.54 -6.15 0.68
C VAL A 84 6.63 -5.27 0.06
N MET A 85 7.74 -5.06 0.76
CA MET A 85 8.79 -4.13 0.32
C MET A 85 9.54 -4.66 -0.91
N ASP A 86 9.82 -5.97 -0.97
CA ASP A 86 10.47 -6.61 -2.13
C ASP A 86 9.47 -7.11 -3.20
N ARG A 87 8.17 -6.85 -3.01
CA ARG A 87 7.09 -7.26 -3.94
C ARG A 87 7.07 -8.76 -4.23
N MET A 88 7.33 -9.57 -3.22
CA MET A 88 7.33 -11.03 -3.34
C MET A 88 5.93 -11.60 -3.15
N PRO A 89 5.54 -12.65 -3.89
CA PRO A 89 4.23 -13.28 -3.70
C PRO A 89 4.15 -13.90 -2.30
N VAL A 90 2.94 -13.97 -1.72
CA VAL A 90 2.75 -14.49 -0.35
C VAL A 90 3.22 -15.94 -0.19
N SER A 91 3.20 -16.74 -1.27
CA SER A 91 3.77 -18.10 -1.29
C SER A 91 5.30 -18.15 -1.10
N PHE A 92 5.98 -17.00 -1.14
CA PHE A 92 7.41 -16.87 -0.92
C PHE A 92 7.84 -17.41 0.46
N CYS A 93 7.06 -17.17 1.51
CA CYS A 93 7.35 -17.65 2.87
C CYS A 93 7.31 -19.18 3.00
N GLU A 94 6.73 -19.88 2.02
CA GLU A 94 6.62 -21.33 1.99
C GLU A 94 7.75 -22.01 1.23
N ARG A 95 8.55 -21.25 0.46
CA ARG A 95 9.60 -21.82 -0.38
C ARG A 95 10.66 -22.53 0.47
N PRO A 96 11.08 -23.77 0.12
CA PRO A 96 12.03 -24.54 0.93
C PRO A 96 13.36 -23.83 1.19
N LEU A 97 13.93 -23.18 0.17
CA LEU A 97 15.17 -22.41 0.33
C LEU A 97 15.00 -21.19 1.23
N VAL A 98 13.84 -20.54 1.16
CA VAL A 98 13.54 -19.37 2.00
C VAL A 98 13.41 -19.83 3.45
N ARG A 99 12.70 -20.93 3.72
CA ARG A 99 12.60 -21.51 5.07
C ARG A 99 13.94 -21.99 5.63
N LYS A 100 14.83 -22.50 4.78
CA LYS A 100 16.17 -22.94 5.18
C LYS A 100 17.06 -21.77 5.60
N ASN A 101 16.91 -20.62 4.94
CA ASN A 101 17.81 -19.47 5.12
C ASN A 101 17.21 -18.36 6.00
N ALA A 102 15.89 -18.33 6.19
CA ALA A 102 15.22 -17.33 7.00
C ALA A 102 15.42 -17.61 8.49
N LYS A 103 15.74 -16.55 9.24
CA LYS A 103 15.85 -16.59 10.70
C LYS A 103 14.48 -16.65 11.40
N MET A 104 13.44 -16.16 10.73
CA MET A 104 12.08 -16.06 11.27
C MET A 104 11.40 -17.43 11.32
N GLU A 105 10.50 -17.62 12.29
CA GLU A 105 9.71 -18.85 12.34
C GLU A 105 8.88 -19.07 11.06
N PRO A 106 8.74 -20.33 10.59
CA PRO A 106 7.91 -20.64 9.44
C PRO A 106 6.45 -20.16 9.59
N ILE A 107 5.89 -19.70 8.47
CA ILE A 107 4.50 -19.29 8.35
C ILE A 107 3.91 -19.84 7.05
N SER A 108 2.61 -20.11 7.04
CA SER A 108 1.88 -20.44 5.81
C SER A 108 1.49 -19.16 5.08
N GLY A 109 1.40 -19.24 3.76
CA GLY A 109 1.00 -18.11 2.94
C GLY A 109 -0.41 -17.64 3.29
N ALA A 110 -1.33 -18.57 3.57
CA ALA A 110 -2.69 -18.23 3.99
C ALA A 110 -2.73 -17.43 5.31
N THR A 111 -1.87 -17.79 6.28
CA THR A 111 -1.80 -17.05 7.55
C THR A 111 -1.12 -15.70 7.37
N LEU A 112 -0.07 -15.62 6.55
CA LEU A 112 0.58 -14.35 6.22
C LEU A 112 -0.39 -13.38 5.53
N LEU A 113 -1.17 -13.87 4.56
CA LEU A 113 -2.19 -13.09 3.88
C LEU A 113 -3.22 -12.53 4.86
N LYS A 114 -3.72 -13.34 5.79
CA LYS A 114 -4.64 -12.88 6.84
C LYS A 114 -4.09 -11.71 7.65
N TYR A 115 -2.79 -11.73 7.97
CA TYR A 115 -2.17 -10.62 8.70
C TYR A 115 -1.95 -9.39 7.83
N ILE A 116 -1.64 -9.57 6.54
CA ILE A 116 -1.58 -8.47 5.57
C ILE A 116 -2.95 -7.80 5.45
N ASP A 117 -4.02 -8.58 5.31
CA ASP A 117 -5.40 -8.07 5.22
C ASP A 117 -5.79 -7.29 6.48
N LEU A 118 -5.44 -7.82 7.67
CA LEU A 118 -5.64 -7.12 8.94
C LEU A 118 -4.85 -5.82 9.03
N LEU A 119 -3.62 -5.76 8.54
CA LEU A 119 -2.88 -4.49 8.48
C LEU A 119 -3.50 -3.52 7.49
N TYR A 120 -3.95 -4.04 6.35
CA TYR A 120 -4.61 -3.26 5.31
C TYR A 120 -5.93 -2.65 5.77
N THR A 121 -6.56 -3.09 6.88
CA THR A 121 -7.72 -2.36 7.43
C THR A 121 -7.32 -1.09 8.19
N TYR A 122 -6.10 -0.98 8.69
CA TYR A 122 -5.63 0.19 9.46
C TYR A 122 -4.82 1.18 8.63
N VAL A 123 -4.13 0.68 7.59
CA VAL A 123 -3.29 1.48 6.71
C VAL A 123 -4.07 2.58 5.94
N PRO A 124 -5.29 2.33 5.41
CA PRO A 124 -6.05 3.33 4.67
C PRO A 124 -6.38 4.58 5.47
N ASP A 125 -6.73 4.45 6.75
CA ASP A 125 -7.06 5.60 7.60
C ASP A 125 -5.82 6.47 7.87
N ASP A 126 -4.67 5.83 8.14
CA ASP A 126 -3.40 6.54 8.36
C ASP A 126 -2.85 7.15 7.05
N ILE A 127 -3.02 6.45 5.92
CA ILE A 127 -2.72 6.98 4.59
C ILE A 127 -3.65 8.15 4.27
N ALA A 128 -4.95 8.06 4.54
CA ALA A 128 -5.91 9.14 4.30
C ALA A 128 -5.61 10.38 5.16
N LEU A 129 -5.10 10.20 6.38
CA LEU A 129 -4.62 11.30 7.22
C LEU A 129 -3.32 11.94 6.69
N LYS A 130 -2.44 11.16 6.05
CA LYS A 130 -1.13 11.62 5.56
C LYS A 130 -1.17 12.15 4.13
N ILE A 131 -2.06 11.62 3.29
CA ILE A 131 -2.28 12.11 1.94
C ILE A 131 -3.15 13.36 2.04
N PRO A 132 -2.72 14.51 1.49
CA PRO A 132 -3.60 15.67 1.42
C PRO A 132 -4.87 15.32 0.65
N GLU A 133 -6.03 15.59 1.24
CA GLU A 133 -7.37 15.41 0.63
C GLU A 133 -7.41 15.94 -0.82
N LYS A 134 -6.63 17.00 -1.07
CA LYS A 134 -6.50 17.71 -2.33
C LYS A 134 -5.91 16.93 -3.51
N PHE A 135 -5.18 15.83 -3.32
CA PHE A 135 -4.46 15.21 -4.45
C PHE A 135 -5.36 14.41 -5.39
N GLY A 136 -6.29 13.63 -4.84
CA GLY A 136 -7.31 12.96 -5.66
C GLY A 136 -8.37 13.94 -6.17
N LEU A 137 -8.65 14.99 -5.39
CA LEU A 137 -9.61 16.03 -5.75
C LEU A 137 -9.10 16.92 -6.89
N ALA A 138 -7.84 17.37 -6.87
CA ALA A 138 -7.30 18.29 -7.87
C ALA A 138 -7.40 17.75 -9.30
N VAL A 139 -7.03 16.48 -9.52
CA VAL A 139 -7.14 15.87 -10.86
C VAL A 139 -8.61 15.72 -11.26
N ASN A 140 -9.48 15.32 -10.33
CA ASN A 140 -10.91 15.18 -10.63
C ASN A 140 -11.59 16.53 -10.91
N ASP A 141 -11.20 17.59 -10.22
CA ASP A 141 -11.72 18.95 -10.42
C ASP A 141 -11.32 19.49 -11.80
N VAL A 142 -10.05 19.31 -12.20
CA VAL A 142 -9.57 19.65 -13.55
C VAL A 142 -10.35 18.87 -14.60
N LEU A 143 -10.55 17.55 -14.40
CA LEU A 143 -11.30 16.72 -15.34
C LEU A 143 -12.80 17.07 -15.40
N ALA A 144 -13.41 17.47 -14.28
CA ALA A 144 -14.81 17.86 -14.22
C ALA A 144 -15.09 19.13 -15.03
N ASN A 145 -14.18 20.10 -14.99
CA ASN A 145 -14.27 21.32 -15.81
C ASN A 145 -14.23 21.03 -17.32
N GLU A 146 -13.53 19.96 -17.71
CA GLU A 146 -13.32 19.56 -19.10
C GLU A 146 -14.21 18.40 -19.56
N GLU A 147 -15.22 18.02 -18.77
CA GLU A 147 -16.02 16.82 -19.02
C GLU A 147 -16.75 16.85 -20.38
N THR A 148 -17.19 18.03 -20.82
CA THR A 148 -17.84 18.20 -22.13
C THR A 148 -16.88 17.91 -23.29
N LEU A 149 -15.64 18.39 -23.21
CA LEU A 149 -14.58 18.13 -24.18
C LEU A 149 -14.19 16.64 -24.15
N LEU A 150 -14.00 16.08 -22.96
CA LEU A 150 -13.64 14.68 -22.77
C LEU A 150 -14.72 13.72 -23.30
N ALA A 151 -16.00 14.08 -23.18
CA ALA A 151 -17.10 13.32 -23.75
C ALA A 151 -17.04 13.29 -25.30
N LYS A 152 -16.70 14.41 -25.94
CA LYS A 152 -16.51 14.48 -27.40
C LYS A 152 -15.32 13.65 -27.86
N ILE A 153 -14.17 13.78 -27.18
CA ILE A 153 -12.98 12.95 -27.46
C ILE A 153 -13.33 11.47 -27.27
N HIS A 154 -14.03 11.12 -26.20
CA HIS A 154 -14.46 9.74 -25.95
C HIS A 154 -15.37 9.21 -27.06
N ALA A 155 -16.34 10.00 -27.53
CA ALA A 155 -17.23 9.60 -28.61
C ALA A 155 -16.45 9.33 -29.91
N LEU A 156 -15.52 10.21 -30.27
CA LEU A 156 -14.63 10.03 -31.41
C LEU A 156 -13.78 8.76 -31.26
N MET A 157 -13.10 8.59 -30.13
CA MET A 157 -12.23 7.44 -29.89
C MET A 157 -13.02 6.13 -29.89
N LYS A 158 -14.25 6.13 -29.36
CA LYS A 158 -15.17 5.00 -29.41
C LYS A 158 -15.58 4.68 -30.86
N HIS A 159 -15.88 5.69 -31.68
CA HIS A 159 -16.21 5.48 -33.10
C HIS A 159 -15.01 4.94 -33.89
N LEU A 160 -13.81 5.49 -33.68
CA LEU A 160 -12.57 5.02 -34.28
C LEU A 160 -12.20 3.60 -33.82
N SER A 161 -12.63 3.20 -32.63
CA SER A 161 -12.36 1.87 -32.09
C SER A 161 -13.14 0.74 -32.78
N THR A 162 -14.19 1.07 -33.55
CA THR A 162 -15.00 0.09 -34.30
C THR A 162 -14.17 -0.65 -35.35
N ILE A 163 -14.58 -1.87 -35.71
CA ILE A 163 -13.79 -2.74 -36.61
C ILE A 163 -13.49 -2.05 -37.95
N LYS A 164 -14.49 -1.41 -38.56
CA LYS A 164 -14.35 -0.73 -39.86
C LYS A 164 -13.42 0.49 -39.76
N CYS A 165 -13.69 1.39 -38.81
CA CYS A 165 -12.88 2.60 -38.65
C CYS A 165 -11.44 2.28 -38.22
N ARG A 166 -11.25 1.26 -37.37
CA ARG A 166 -9.92 0.81 -36.95
C ARG A 166 -9.11 0.23 -38.11
N ALA A 167 -9.75 -0.50 -39.03
CA ALA A 167 -9.08 -1.03 -40.23
C ALA A 167 -8.60 0.10 -41.15
N VAL A 168 -9.40 1.18 -41.29
CA VAL A 168 -9.00 2.39 -42.02
C VAL A 168 -7.88 3.12 -41.29
N LEU A 169 -8.03 3.31 -39.98
CA LEU A 169 -7.08 4.05 -39.14
C LEU A 169 -5.68 3.42 -39.16
N ARG A 170 -5.58 2.08 -39.18
CA ARG A 170 -4.30 1.36 -39.29
C ARG A 170 -3.49 1.70 -40.53
N LYS A 171 -4.13 2.22 -41.59
CA LYS A 171 -3.44 2.64 -42.82
C LYS A 171 -2.71 3.97 -42.65
N VAL A 172 -3.17 4.81 -41.72
CA VAL A 172 -2.68 6.18 -41.52
C VAL A 172 -1.93 6.37 -40.21
N THR A 173 -2.14 5.50 -39.22
CA THR A 173 -1.40 5.52 -37.96
C THR A 173 -1.26 4.12 -37.35
N PRO A 174 -0.09 3.78 -36.78
CA PRO A 174 0.08 2.56 -36.01
C PRO A 174 -0.61 2.60 -34.63
N LEU A 175 -1.05 3.79 -34.18
CA LEU A 175 -1.66 3.97 -32.85
C LEU A 175 -3.11 3.47 -32.83
N ALA A 176 -3.45 2.70 -31.80
CA ALA A 176 -4.81 2.22 -31.58
C ALA A 176 -5.63 3.25 -30.76
N PRO A 177 -6.93 3.42 -31.06
CA PRO A 177 -7.80 4.25 -30.24
C PRO A 177 -7.88 3.70 -28.81
N ALA A 178 -7.60 4.57 -27.84
CA ALA A 178 -7.82 4.33 -26.42
C ALA A 178 -9.16 4.95 -25.97
N VAL A 179 -9.89 4.25 -25.11
CA VAL A 179 -11.18 4.69 -24.58
C VAL A 179 -11.01 4.88 -23.07
N ARG A 180 -11.45 6.02 -22.52
CA ARG A 180 -11.38 6.27 -21.07
C ARG A 180 -12.30 5.32 -20.27
N ASN A 181 -11.83 4.95 -19.07
CA ASN A 181 -12.62 4.46 -17.96
C ASN A 181 -12.86 5.64 -17.00
N ALA A 182 -14.12 5.98 -16.75
CA ALA A 182 -14.49 7.15 -15.94
C ALA A 182 -13.89 7.16 -14.52
N THR A 183 -13.59 5.99 -13.96
CA THR A 183 -13.05 5.86 -12.58
C THR A 183 -11.54 6.04 -12.48
N ARG A 184 -10.81 6.16 -13.60
CA ARG A 184 -9.34 6.17 -13.60
C ARG A 184 -8.81 7.28 -14.51
N TRP A 185 -8.28 8.35 -13.91
CA TRP A 185 -7.72 9.50 -14.64
C TRP A 185 -6.57 9.11 -15.59
N SER A 186 -5.78 8.08 -15.28
CA SER A 186 -4.72 7.56 -16.16
C SER A 186 -5.25 7.07 -17.51
N SER A 187 -6.46 6.54 -17.55
CA SER A 187 -7.12 6.16 -18.80
C SER A 187 -7.63 7.36 -19.60
N VAL A 188 -7.98 8.45 -18.90
CA VAL A 188 -8.31 9.74 -19.53
C VAL A 188 -7.05 10.34 -20.16
N PHE A 189 -5.93 10.33 -19.44
CA PHE A 189 -4.62 10.71 -19.98
C PHE A 189 -4.27 9.91 -21.24
N SER A 190 -4.33 8.57 -21.20
CA SER A 190 -4.07 7.75 -22.39
C SER A 190 -5.01 8.06 -23.57
N MET A 191 -6.29 8.35 -23.30
CA MET A 191 -7.26 8.70 -24.34
C MET A 191 -6.93 10.04 -24.99
N VAL A 192 -6.62 11.07 -24.21
CA VAL A 192 -6.29 12.42 -24.71
C VAL A 192 -4.94 12.41 -25.43
N ASP A 193 -3.95 11.70 -24.89
CA ASP A 193 -2.64 11.48 -25.53
C ASP A 193 -2.78 10.75 -26.88
N HIS A 194 -3.59 9.69 -26.92
CA HIS A 194 -3.91 8.97 -28.16
C HIS A 194 -4.87 9.71 -29.08
N TYR A 195 -5.45 10.83 -28.68
CA TYR A 195 -6.24 11.71 -29.57
C TYR A 195 -5.33 12.77 -30.20
N THR A 196 -4.50 13.43 -29.40
CA THR A 196 -3.62 14.52 -29.86
C THR A 196 -2.49 14.01 -30.77
N LYS A 197 -1.92 12.82 -30.50
CA LYS A 197 -0.87 12.22 -31.34
C LYS A 197 -1.38 11.87 -32.76
N PRO A 198 -2.58 11.30 -32.94
CA PRO A 198 -3.16 11.04 -34.27
C PRO A 198 -3.99 12.18 -34.86
N HIS A 199 -4.33 13.25 -34.13
CA HIS A 199 -5.11 14.36 -34.72
C HIS A 199 -4.45 14.90 -36.01
N ARG A 200 -3.11 14.96 -36.04
CA ARG A 200 -2.32 15.27 -37.25
C ARG A 200 -2.33 14.16 -38.32
N ALA A 201 -2.52 12.90 -37.94
CA ALA A 201 -2.62 11.77 -38.86
C ALA A 201 -4.03 11.57 -39.44
N LEU A 202 -5.06 12.16 -38.80
CA LEU A 202 -6.43 12.21 -39.33
C LEU A 202 -6.60 13.33 -40.37
N GLN A 203 -5.81 14.41 -40.29
CA GLN A 203 -5.79 15.51 -41.27
C GLN A 203 -5.53 15.09 -42.73
N PRO A 204 -4.60 14.15 -43.04
CA PRO A 204 -4.37 13.68 -44.41
C PRO A 204 -5.38 12.64 -44.91
N MET A 205 -6.38 12.22 -44.13
CA MET A 205 -7.42 11.32 -44.66
C MET A 205 -8.26 12.05 -45.70
N ASP A 206 -8.56 11.37 -46.80
CA ASP A 206 -9.40 11.91 -47.85
C ASP A 206 -10.83 12.18 -47.33
N HIS A 207 -11.39 13.32 -47.72
CA HIS A 207 -12.73 13.73 -47.32
C HIS A 207 -13.80 12.68 -47.67
N ALA A 208 -13.59 11.90 -48.73
CA ALA A 208 -14.44 10.79 -49.09
C ALA A 208 -14.45 9.70 -48.00
N THR A 209 -13.28 9.19 -47.59
CA THR A 209 -13.18 8.20 -46.50
C THR A 209 -13.75 8.72 -45.18
N ILE A 210 -13.52 9.98 -44.83
CA ILE A 210 -14.05 10.62 -43.60
C ILE A 210 -15.59 10.62 -43.62
N SER A 211 -16.18 10.97 -44.76
CA SER A 211 -17.64 10.99 -44.95
C SER A 211 -18.25 9.58 -44.97
N THR A 212 -17.66 8.66 -45.75
CA THR A 212 -18.13 7.27 -45.87
C THR A 212 -18.18 6.54 -44.53
N HIS A 213 -17.24 6.83 -43.63
CA HIS A 213 -17.16 6.20 -42.31
C HIS A 213 -17.82 7.03 -41.20
N GLY A 214 -18.48 8.14 -41.55
CA GLY A 214 -19.18 9.00 -40.58
C GLY A 214 -18.27 9.63 -39.53
N ILE A 215 -16.96 9.77 -39.82
CA ILE A 215 -15.97 10.31 -38.88
C ILE A 215 -16.17 11.83 -38.70
N ALA A 216 -16.64 12.52 -39.74
CA ALA A 216 -16.88 13.96 -39.74
C ALA A 216 -17.77 14.42 -38.57
N LEU A 217 -18.78 13.63 -38.19
CA LEU A 217 -19.73 13.95 -37.12
C LEU A 217 -19.09 14.00 -35.72
N PHE A 218 -17.91 13.39 -35.57
CA PHE A 218 -17.20 13.29 -34.30
C PHE A 218 -15.92 14.12 -34.27
N MET A 219 -15.61 14.86 -35.34
CA MET A 219 -14.41 15.69 -35.36
C MET A 219 -14.59 16.90 -34.44
N LEU A 220 -13.58 17.14 -33.60
CA LEU A 220 -13.49 18.31 -32.77
C LEU A 220 -13.15 19.53 -33.63
N SER A 221 -13.64 20.70 -33.23
CA SER A 221 -13.23 21.98 -33.82
C SER A 221 -11.76 22.29 -33.52
N GLU A 222 -11.17 23.24 -34.26
CA GLU A 222 -9.79 23.67 -33.99
C GLU A 222 -9.62 24.22 -32.56
N ARG A 223 -10.64 24.94 -32.06
CA ARG A 223 -10.65 25.47 -30.68
C ARG A 223 -10.63 24.35 -29.65
N GLU A 224 -11.47 23.33 -29.83
CA GLU A 224 -11.53 22.18 -28.92
C GLU A 224 -10.27 21.32 -29.01
N THR A 225 -9.66 21.25 -30.20
CA THR A 225 -8.37 20.58 -30.41
C THR A 225 -7.27 21.30 -29.64
N ALA A 226 -7.23 22.63 -29.70
CA ALA A 226 -6.29 23.44 -28.92
C ALA A 226 -6.50 23.24 -27.41
N GLN A 227 -7.76 23.26 -26.95
CA GLN A 227 -8.11 22.98 -25.56
C GLN A 227 -7.69 21.58 -25.12
N ALA A 228 -7.83 20.57 -25.98
CA ALA A 228 -7.38 19.21 -25.69
C ALA A 228 -5.85 19.11 -25.60
N THR A 229 -5.10 19.90 -26.37
CA THR A 229 -3.63 19.96 -26.26
C THR A 229 -3.17 20.66 -24.97
N GLU A 230 -3.88 21.71 -24.54
CA GLU A 230 -3.63 22.38 -23.26
C GLU A 230 -3.91 21.44 -22.09
N LEU A 231 -5.08 20.78 -22.09
CA LEU A 231 -5.44 19.77 -21.10
C LEU A 231 -4.40 18.65 -21.04
N LEU A 232 -3.90 18.18 -22.19
CA LEU A 232 -2.86 17.16 -22.21
C LEU A 232 -1.58 17.61 -21.50
N SER A 233 -1.17 18.87 -21.65
CA SER A 233 -0.01 19.42 -20.94
C SER A 233 -0.21 19.33 -19.42
N THR A 234 -1.38 19.76 -18.93
CA THR A 234 -1.74 19.66 -17.51
C THR A 234 -1.80 18.21 -17.01
N LEU A 235 -2.28 17.28 -17.84
CA LEU A 235 -2.30 15.86 -17.47
C LEU A 235 -0.91 15.22 -17.49
N TYR A 236 -0.01 15.68 -18.35
CA TYR A 236 1.39 15.24 -18.35
C TYR A 236 2.10 15.63 -17.05
N ASP A 237 1.85 16.84 -16.59
CA ASP A 237 2.31 17.36 -15.30
C ASP A 237 1.91 16.43 -14.13
N PHE A 238 0.64 16.02 -14.07
CA PHE A 238 0.17 15.04 -13.09
C PHE A 238 0.79 13.64 -13.26
N GLN A 239 1.01 13.21 -14.51
CA GLN A 239 1.63 11.93 -14.82
C GLN A 239 3.10 11.87 -14.39
N GLU A 240 3.86 12.94 -14.59
CA GLU A 240 5.25 13.02 -14.15
C GLU A 240 5.35 13.04 -12.62
N VAL A 241 4.47 13.77 -11.93
CA VAL A 241 4.39 13.72 -10.46
C VAL A 241 4.06 12.30 -9.98
N THR A 242 3.08 11.65 -10.60
CA THR A 242 2.68 10.29 -10.22
C THR A 242 3.81 9.28 -10.41
N LYS A 243 4.58 9.39 -11.51
CA LYS A 243 5.78 8.57 -11.73
C LYS A 243 6.86 8.87 -10.69
N ALA A 244 7.11 10.14 -10.40
CA ALA A 244 8.11 10.55 -9.41
C ALA A 244 7.75 10.03 -8.01
N LEU A 245 6.48 10.03 -7.65
CA LEU A 245 5.97 9.48 -6.37
C LEU A 245 6.13 7.96 -6.27
N GLN A 246 6.33 7.24 -7.38
CA GLN A 246 6.56 5.80 -7.38
C GLN A 246 8.03 5.41 -7.16
N ASP A 247 8.94 6.39 -7.11
CA ASP A 247 10.35 6.18 -6.82
C ASP A 247 10.56 5.84 -5.34
N LEU A 248 11.13 4.67 -5.07
CA LEU A 248 11.41 4.17 -3.71
C LEU A 248 12.50 4.98 -2.98
N THR A 249 13.26 5.80 -3.70
CA THR A 249 14.30 6.69 -3.14
C THR A 249 13.78 8.08 -2.81
N LEU A 250 12.48 8.34 -3.02
CA LEU A 250 11.89 9.66 -2.86
C LEU A 250 11.75 10.06 -1.38
N THR A 251 12.40 11.15 -0.98
CA THR A 251 12.27 11.72 0.36
C THR A 251 10.90 12.39 0.57
N LEU A 252 10.39 12.40 1.82
CA LEU A 252 9.14 13.07 2.20
C LEU A 252 9.10 14.57 1.84
N ILE A 253 10.25 15.26 1.82
CA ILE A 253 10.34 16.68 1.41
C ILE A 253 10.02 16.84 -0.09
N ARG A 254 10.51 15.93 -0.94
CA ARG A 254 10.22 15.94 -2.38
C ARG A 254 8.76 15.60 -2.66
N VAL A 255 8.21 14.65 -1.90
CA VAL A 255 6.78 14.33 -1.89
C VAL A 255 5.97 15.61 -1.60
N ARG A 256 6.28 16.31 -0.50
CA ARG A 256 5.58 17.55 -0.13
C ARG A 256 5.65 18.63 -1.21
N ARG A 257 6.82 18.85 -1.80
CA ARG A 257 6.98 19.83 -2.90
C ARG A 257 6.15 19.48 -4.13
N ALA A 258 6.08 18.20 -4.49
CA ALA A 258 5.24 17.74 -5.60
C ALA A 258 3.75 17.99 -5.31
N PHE A 259 3.29 17.70 -4.08
CA PHE A 259 1.92 17.98 -3.66
C PHE A 259 1.60 19.49 -3.65
N ASP A 260 2.50 20.32 -3.12
CA ASP A 260 2.31 21.78 -3.06
C ASP A 260 2.29 22.40 -4.47
N TRP A 261 2.97 21.80 -5.44
CA TRP A 261 2.93 22.23 -6.84
C TRP A 261 1.62 21.81 -7.53
N VAL A 262 1.20 20.54 -7.39
CA VAL A 262 -0.09 20.05 -7.92
C VAL A 262 -1.27 20.86 -7.40
N SER A 263 -1.22 21.26 -6.13
CA SER A 263 -2.31 22.03 -5.49
C SER A 263 -2.42 23.49 -5.96
N ARG A 264 -1.51 23.96 -6.83
CA ARG A 264 -1.50 25.33 -7.36
C ARG A 264 -1.94 25.45 -8.82
N GLN A 265 -2.13 24.30 -9.50
CA GLN A 265 -2.69 24.25 -10.85
C GLN A 265 -4.21 24.26 -10.80
#